data_AF-A0AAD9GCX2-F1
#
_entry.id   AF-A0AAD9GCX2-F1
#
_cell.length_a   1.000
_cell.length_b   1.000
_cell.length_c   1.000
_cell.angle_alpha   90.00
_cell.angle_beta   90.00
_cell.angle_gamma   90.00
#
_symmetry.space_group_name_H-M   'P 1'
#
loop_
_entity.id
_entity.type
_entity.pdbx_description
1 polymer ?
#
loop_
_entity_poly.entity_id
_entity_poly.type
_entity_poly.pdbx_seq_one_letter_code
_entity_poly.pdbx_strand_id
1 'polypeptide(L)'
;MGCLHEDGVRSASDLYAHLKVEEVLGEEFTRGIEFLELKAIEIDRRHTQRALQLTESIRNVLLPCNLQYLRMCKALNEERLLLLYGRSDEMPFRDDLESAGIRIHAVHSVKVPRYAPCTMDQYQQWSVHWPLRYLKPGLTPLEITPSLREKMLGMITAVIKESEEHQGRGVCFITFKDRIIAKAVDEREENILSHSALLAVRKVAEMQQSSPHLMSNAKRRFTGERPAACEQGAAVSSIDLPDYLCTHCEVFMSHEPCCMCAMALLHSRVESVTFFHPNPRIGALGSVHSIHNTRQLNHHFRAFAVRQNNKC
;
A
#
# COMPACT_ATOMS: atom_id res chain seq x y z
N MET A 1 -24.35 22.58 -50.99
CA MET A 1 -23.41 21.44 -51.09
C MET A 1 -22.16 21.89 -50.34
N GLY A 2 -21.95 21.59 -49.06
CA GLY A 2 -22.18 20.31 -48.39
C GLY A 2 -20.90 19.50 -48.44
N CYS A 3 -19.88 19.88 -47.66
CA CYS A 3 -18.78 18.99 -47.29
C CYS A 3 -18.71 19.02 -45.76
N LEU A 4 -19.35 18.01 -45.18
CA LEU A 4 -19.27 17.67 -43.76
C LEU A 4 -17.81 17.31 -43.46
N HIS A 5 -17.20 18.01 -42.50
CA HIS A 5 -15.99 17.52 -41.89
C HIS A 5 -16.35 16.26 -41.11
N GLU A 6 -15.79 15.13 -41.55
CA GLU A 6 -15.80 13.90 -40.78
C GLU A 6 -14.94 14.11 -39.53
N ASP A 7 -15.59 14.39 -38.40
CA ASP A 7 -15.00 14.31 -37.08
C ASP A 7 -14.60 12.85 -36.82
N GLY A 8 -13.34 12.53 -37.12
CA GLY A 8 -12.73 11.25 -36.80
C GLY A 8 -12.80 11.02 -35.30
N VAL A 9 -13.66 10.08 -34.90
CA VAL A 9 -13.73 9.54 -33.53
C VAL A 9 -12.37 8.95 -33.20
N ARG A 10 -11.52 9.70 -32.50
CA ARG A 10 -10.27 9.19 -31.92
C ARG A 10 -10.64 8.00 -31.03
N SER A 11 -10.00 6.85 -31.24
CA SER A 11 -10.24 5.69 -30.37
C SER A 11 -9.86 6.06 -28.93
N ALA A 12 -10.64 5.60 -27.94
CA ALA A 12 -10.32 5.86 -26.53
C ALA A 12 -8.88 5.43 -26.17
N SER A 13 -8.37 4.41 -26.85
CA SER A 13 -6.98 3.93 -26.79
C SER A 13 -5.94 5.03 -27.10
N ASP A 14 -6.17 5.86 -28.12
CA ASP A 14 -5.20 6.87 -28.57
C ASP A 14 -5.12 8.07 -27.63
N LEU A 15 -6.21 8.38 -26.93
CA LEU A 15 -6.27 9.50 -25.98
C LEU A 15 -5.38 9.25 -24.74
N TYR A 16 -5.14 7.98 -24.41
CA TYR A 16 -4.49 7.56 -23.15
C TYR A 16 -3.10 6.94 -23.34
N ALA A 17 -2.56 6.90 -24.56
CA ALA A 17 -1.31 6.21 -24.86
C ALA A 17 -0.10 6.76 -24.06
N HIS A 18 -0.16 8.04 -23.66
CA HIS A 18 0.88 8.72 -22.91
C HIS A 18 0.69 8.68 -21.38
N LEU A 19 -0.42 8.11 -20.90
CA LEU A 19 -0.73 8.03 -19.47
C LEU A 19 -0.43 6.65 -18.93
N LYS A 20 0.29 6.60 -17.81
CA LYS A 20 0.57 5.39 -17.06
C LYS A 20 -0.11 5.46 -15.69
N VAL A 21 -0.77 4.37 -15.30
CA VAL A 21 -1.30 4.23 -13.94
C VAL A 21 -0.32 3.39 -13.15
N GLU A 22 0.08 3.89 -11.99
CA GLU A 22 0.99 3.21 -11.08
C GLU A 22 0.37 3.14 -9.68
N GLU A 23 0.47 1.99 -9.02
CA GLU A 23 0.10 1.89 -7.61
C GLU A 23 1.12 2.66 -6.76
N VAL A 24 0.63 3.49 -5.85
CA VAL A 24 1.46 4.21 -4.90
C VAL A 24 1.76 3.30 -3.72
N LEU A 25 2.93 2.69 -3.77
CA LEU A 25 3.42 1.78 -2.75
C LEU A 25 4.05 2.56 -1.60
N GLY A 26 4.03 1.97 -0.40
CA GLY A 26 4.75 2.53 0.75
C GLY A 26 6.26 2.52 0.58
N GLU A 27 6.94 3.29 1.42
CA GLU A 27 8.40 3.40 1.45
C GLU A 27 9.11 2.06 1.60
N GLU A 28 8.48 1.04 2.19
CA GLU A 28 9.04 -0.30 2.27
C GLU A 28 9.29 -0.96 0.91
N PHE A 29 8.50 -0.62 -0.11
CA PHE A 29 8.63 -1.19 -1.46
C PHE A 29 9.62 -0.42 -2.33
N THR A 30 9.87 0.85 -2.04
CA THR A 30 10.70 1.74 -2.86
C THR A 30 12.03 2.12 -2.22
N ARG A 31 12.21 1.88 -0.91
CA ARG A 31 13.46 2.21 -0.22
C ARG A 31 14.67 1.49 -0.82
N GLY A 32 15.79 2.20 -0.79
CA GLY A 32 17.12 1.63 -1.04
C GLY A 32 17.60 0.78 0.13
N ILE A 33 18.78 0.17 -0.05
CA ILE A 33 19.41 -0.62 1.00
C ILE A 33 19.96 0.28 2.12
N GLU A 34 19.52 0.01 3.35
CA GLU A 34 20.15 0.52 4.57
C GLU A 34 20.91 -0.62 5.24
N PHE A 35 22.09 -0.32 5.75
CA PHE A 35 22.90 -1.32 6.45
C PHE A 35 22.69 -1.27 7.95
N LEU A 36 22.66 -2.45 8.55
CA LEU A 36 22.77 -2.70 9.97
C LEU A 36 24.06 -3.46 10.22
N GLU A 37 24.85 -3.00 11.17
CA GLU A 37 26.08 -3.68 11.58
C GLU A 37 25.77 -4.72 12.66
N LEU A 38 26.11 -5.98 12.37
CA LEU A 38 25.95 -7.14 13.25
C LEU A 38 27.28 -7.86 13.41
N LYS A 39 27.41 -8.67 14.46
CA LYS A 39 28.59 -9.50 14.67
C LYS A 39 28.37 -10.92 14.19
N ALA A 40 29.43 -11.48 13.62
CA ALA A 40 29.48 -12.87 13.19
C ALA A 40 30.80 -13.52 13.63
N ILE A 41 30.77 -14.83 13.88
CA ILE A 41 31.95 -15.64 14.17
C ILE A 41 32.35 -16.47 12.97
N GLU A 42 33.65 -16.68 12.80
CA GLU A 42 34.20 -17.56 11.78
C GLU A 42 34.39 -18.98 12.35
N ILE A 43 33.74 -19.97 11.73
CA ILE A 43 33.79 -21.38 12.13
C ILE A 43 34.03 -22.29 10.92
N ASP A 44 34.48 -23.53 11.18
CA ASP A 44 34.62 -24.54 10.13
C ASP A 44 33.26 -24.99 9.59
N ARG A 45 33.15 -25.12 8.27
CA ARG A 45 31.92 -25.50 7.56
C ARG A 45 31.38 -26.88 7.96
N ARG A 46 32.25 -27.81 8.37
CA ARG A 46 31.85 -29.13 8.89
C ARG A 46 30.95 -29.06 10.13
N HIS A 47 31.01 -27.96 10.89
CA HIS A 47 30.23 -27.80 12.13
C HIS A 47 28.92 -27.01 11.94
N THR A 48 28.54 -26.68 10.69
CA THR A 48 27.36 -25.83 10.39
C THR A 48 26.09 -26.31 11.09
N GLN A 49 25.72 -27.58 10.92
CA GLN A 49 24.47 -28.12 11.45
C GLN A 49 24.45 -28.11 12.98
N ARG A 50 25.57 -28.49 13.61
CA ARG A 50 25.71 -28.50 15.06
C ARG A 50 25.63 -27.08 15.65
N ALA A 51 26.29 -26.11 15.02
CA ALA A 51 26.21 -24.72 15.44
C ALA A 51 24.79 -24.14 15.31
N LEU A 52 24.06 -24.51 14.25
CA LEU A 52 22.67 -24.10 14.06
C LEU A 52 21.70 -24.70 15.09
N GLN A 53 21.97 -25.93 15.56
CA GLN A 53 21.21 -26.61 16.61
C GLN A 53 21.45 -25.96 17.98
N LEU A 54 22.72 -25.67 18.32
CA LEU A 54 23.08 -25.02 19.58
C LEU A 54 22.48 -23.61 19.70
N THR A 55 22.35 -22.91 18.57
CA THR A 55 21.79 -21.55 18.53
C THR A 55 20.27 -21.51 18.35
N GLU A 56 19.58 -22.67 18.29
CA GLU A 56 18.15 -22.73 17.96
C GLU A 56 17.26 -22.16 19.06
N SER A 57 17.51 -22.54 20.32
CA SER A 57 16.74 -22.08 21.50
C SER A 57 16.82 -20.56 21.71
N ILE A 58 17.96 -19.97 21.38
CA ILE A 58 18.25 -18.53 21.53
C ILE A 58 18.12 -17.76 20.21
N ARG A 59 17.69 -18.40 19.12
CA ARG A 59 17.65 -17.76 17.78
C ARG A 59 16.83 -16.48 17.77
N ASN A 60 15.68 -16.46 18.47
CA ASN A 60 14.82 -15.28 18.55
C ASN A 60 15.43 -14.13 19.36
N VAL A 61 16.40 -14.44 20.23
CA VAL A 61 17.18 -13.44 20.98
C VAL A 61 18.28 -12.86 20.09
N LEU A 62 19.00 -13.73 19.36
CA LEU A 62 20.08 -13.32 18.44
C LEU A 62 19.54 -12.55 17.23
N LEU A 63 18.42 -13.01 16.67
CA LEU A 63 17.68 -12.43 15.56
C LEU A 63 16.21 -12.24 15.96
N PRO A 64 15.86 -11.06 16.50
CA PRO A 64 14.48 -10.73 16.81
C PRO A 64 13.57 -10.79 15.57
N CYS A 65 12.25 -10.77 15.78
CA CYS A 65 11.25 -10.99 14.72
C CYS A 65 11.45 -10.10 13.47
N ASN A 66 11.94 -8.87 13.66
CA ASN A 66 12.22 -7.94 12.58
C ASN A 66 13.48 -8.25 11.77
N LEU A 67 14.27 -9.30 12.10
CA LEU A 67 15.49 -9.73 11.40
C LEU A 67 15.45 -11.19 10.93
N GLN A 68 14.32 -11.89 11.06
CA GLN A 68 14.19 -13.31 10.71
C GLN A 68 14.36 -13.62 9.20
N TYR A 69 14.36 -12.58 8.34
CA TYR A 69 14.67 -12.70 6.92
C TYR A 69 16.17 -12.93 6.66
N LEU A 70 17.05 -12.66 7.62
CA LEU A 70 18.48 -12.94 7.50
C LEU A 70 18.73 -14.45 7.67
N ARG A 71 19.60 -15.03 6.83
CA ARG A 71 20.14 -16.36 7.13
C ARG A 71 21.26 -16.24 8.17
N MET A 72 21.29 -17.18 9.11
CA MET A 72 22.30 -17.20 10.18
C MET A 72 23.73 -17.39 9.66
N CYS A 73 23.91 -18.07 8.52
CA CYS A 73 25.22 -18.44 8.00
C CYS A 73 25.50 -17.81 6.63
N LYS A 74 26.73 -17.36 6.41
CA LYS A 74 27.28 -16.95 5.10
C LYS A 74 28.59 -17.69 4.84
N ALA A 75 28.73 -18.34 3.69
CA ALA A 75 29.99 -18.99 3.33
C ALA A 75 31.07 -17.91 3.11
N LEU A 76 32.25 -18.12 3.69
CA LEU A 76 33.41 -17.26 3.49
C LEU A 76 34.33 -17.85 2.41
N ASN A 77 34.59 -19.15 2.51
CA ASN A 77 35.32 -19.95 1.52
C ASN A 77 34.83 -21.42 1.58
N GLU A 78 35.54 -22.35 0.94
CA GLU A 78 35.13 -23.77 0.89
C GLU A 78 35.16 -24.46 2.26
N GLU A 79 36.02 -24.00 3.18
CA GLU A 79 36.25 -24.64 4.47
C GLU A 79 35.60 -23.89 5.65
N ARG A 80 35.30 -22.60 5.50
CA ARG A 80 34.89 -21.69 6.57
C ARG A 80 33.64 -20.91 6.25
N LEU A 81 32.88 -20.59 7.30
CA LEU A 81 31.67 -19.78 7.22
C LEU A 81 31.57 -18.80 8.38
N LEU A 82 30.77 -17.77 8.17
CA LEU A 82 30.39 -16.79 9.17
C LEU A 82 29.02 -17.17 9.77
N LEU A 83 28.96 -17.34 11.09
CA LEU A 83 27.73 -17.54 11.86
C LEU A 83 27.38 -16.25 12.61
N LEU A 84 26.20 -15.72 12.34
CA LEU A 84 25.72 -14.46 12.89
C LEU A 84 25.17 -14.64 14.32
N TYR A 85 25.44 -13.68 15.21
CA TYR A 85 24.99 -13.76 16.61
C TYR A 85 24.43 -12.46 17.21
N GLY A 86 24.14 -11.47 16.35
CA GLY A 86 23.40 -10.26 16.74
C GLY A 86 24.31 -9.06 17.00
N ARG A 87 23.89 -8.16 17.89
CA ARG A 87 24.53 -6.84 18.12
C ARG A 87 25.41 -6.78 19.36
N SER A 88 25.26 -7.72 20.28
CA SER A 88 25.99 -7.71 21.54
C SER A 88 27.47 -8.00 21.32
N ASP A 89 28.31 -7.38 22.14
CA ASP A 89 29.73 -7.74 22.23
C ASP A 89 29.91 -9.08 22.94
N GLU A 90 28.97 -9.43 23.82
CA GLU A 90 28.94 -10.69 24.54
C GLU A 90 28.28 -11.79 23.69
N MET A 91 28.90 -12.96 23.67
CA MET A 91 28.44 -14.14 22.93
C MET A 91 27.86 -15.16 23.90
N PRO A 92 26.51 -15.24 24.04
CA PRO A 92 25.88 -15.98 25.12
C PRO A 92 26.00 -17.51 25.01
N PHE A 93 26.48 -18.02 23.87
CA PHE A 93 26.62 -19.45 23.58
C PHE A 93 28.07 -19.85 23.26
N ARG A 94 29.05 -19.02 23.68
CA ARG A 94 30.47 -19.31 23.48
C ARG A 94 30.86 -20.65 24.13
N ASP A 95 30.49 -20.84 25.38
CA ASP A 95 30.84 -22.05 26.15
C ASP A 95 30.22 -23.31 25.54
N ASP A 96 29.01 -23.19 24.97
CA ASP A 96 28.33 -24.29 24.26
C ASP A 96 29.08 -24.69 22.98
N LEU A 97 29.61 -23.71 22.23
CA LEU A 97 30.41 -23.98 21.04
C LEU A 97 31.74 -24.65 21.39
N GLU A 98 32.43 -24.15 22.42
CA GLU A 98 33.71 -24.70 22.87
C GLU A 98 33.53 -26.13 23.41
N SER A 99 32.50 -26.38 24.22
CA SER A 99 32.14 -27.71 24.73
C SER A 99 31.75 -28.68 23.61
N ALA A 100 31.19 -28.17 22.52
CA ALA A 100 30.87 -28.95 21.32
C ALA A 100 32.09 -29.21 20.40
N GLY A 101 33.28 -28.68 20.75
CA GLY A 101 34.51 -28.80 19.98
C GLY A 101 34.53 -27.91 18.73
N ILE A 102 33.72 -26.86 18.68
CA ILE A 102 33.65 -25.92 17.55
C ILE A 102 34.64 -24.79 17.79
N ARG A 103 35.71 -24.74 17.00
CA ARG A 103 36.71 -23.68 17.09
C ARG A 103 36.21 -22.38 16.45
N ILE A 104 36.33 -21.28 17.20
CA ILE A 104 36.10 -19.91 16.71
C ILE A 104 37.44 -19.36 16.21
N HIS A 105 37.54 -19.04 14.93
CA HIS A 105 38.78 -18.52 14.33
C HIS A 105 38.93 -17.01 14.50
N ALA A 106 37.84 -16.27 14.29
CA ALA A 106 37.80 -14.82 14.37
C ALA A 106 36.36 -14.33 14.63
N VAL A 107 36.26 -13.09 15.11
CA VAL A 107 35.00 -12.35 15.23
C VAL A 107 35.02 -11.22 14.21
N HIS A 108 33.96 -11.12 13.43
CA HIS A 108 33.81 -10.16 12.34
C HIS A 108 32.65 -9.22 12.62
N SER A 109 32.82 -7.96 12.23
CA SER A 109 31.72 -7.01 12.10
C SER A 109 31.23 -7.02 10.66
N VAL A 110 29.95 -7.34 10.45
CA VAL A 110 29.35 -7.54 9.13
C VAL A 110 28.20 -6.58 8.90
N LYS A 111 28.14 -6.01 7.68
CA LYS A 111 27.04 -5.16 7.25
C LYS A 111 25.97 -6.02 6.57
N VAL A 112 24.77 -6.01 7.15
CA VAL A 112 23.60 -6.72 6.60
C VAL A 112 22.49 -5.72 6.26
N PRO A 113 21.56 -6.05 5.36
CA PRO A 113 20.37 -5.22 5.13
C PRO A 113 19.58 -5.05 6.44
N ARG A 114 19.19 -3.82 6.77
CA ARG A 114 18.46 -3.46 7.99
C ARG A 114 16.98 -3.87 7.96
N TYR A 115 16.39 -3.92 6.76
CA TYR A 115 14.99 -4.28 6.55
C TYR A 115 14.87 -5.52 5.68
N ALA A 116 13.74 -6.23 5.80
CA ALA A 116 13.38 -7.32 4.91
C ALA A 116 13.07 -6.78 3.50
N PRO A 117 13.53 -7.44 2.43
CA PRO A 117 13.13 -7.06 1.07
C PRO A 117 11.64 -7.35 0.87
N CYS A 118 10.90 -6.36 0.37
CA CYS A 118 9.48 -6.49 0.05
C CYS A 118 9.26 -6.96 -1.39
N THR A 119 10.14 -6.59 -2.33
CA THR A 119 10.07 -6.99 -3.74
C THR A 119 11.13 -8.03 -4.11
N MET A 120 10.91 -8.73 -5.24
CA MET A 120 11.92 -9.61 -5.83
C MET A 120 13.19 -8.86 -6.21
N ASP A 121 13.04 -7.66 -6.77
CA ASP A 121 14.19 -6.85 -7.17
C ASP A 121 15.03 -6.43 -5.95
N GLN A 122 14.38 -5.97 -4.88
CA GLN A 122 15.06 -5.71 -3.61
C GLN A 122 15.75 -6.97 -3.09
N TYR A 123 15.07 -8.12 -3.12
CA TYR A 123 15.67 -9.38 -2.66
C TYR A 123 16.92 -9.74 -3.45
N GLN A 124 16.89 -9.64 -4.77
CA GLN A 124 18.04 -9.94 -5.63
C GLN A 124 19.20 -8.98 -5.36
N GLN A 125 18.91 -7.68 -5.30
CA GLN A 125 19.93 -6.64 -5.05
C GLN A 125 20.53 -6.78 -3.66
N TRP A 126 19.72 -7.03 -2.63
CA TRP A 126 20.17 -7.03 -1.23
C TRP A 126 20.81 -8.36 -0.82
N SER A 127 20.44 -9.46 -1.46
CA SER A 127 21.03 -10.79 -1.20
C SER A 127 22.53 -10.86 -1.54
N VAL A 128 23.03 -9.93 -2.36
CA VAL A 128 24.48 -9.78 -2.64
C VAL A 128 25.27 -9.48 -1.36
N HIS A 129 24.69 -8.68 -0.45
CA HIS A 129 25.39 -8.26 0.76
C HIS A 129 25.37 -9.35 1.84
N TRP A 130 24.23 -9.99 2.04
CA TRP A 130 24.07 -11.10 3.00
C TRP A 130 23.03 -12.10 2.51
N PRO A 131 23.18 -13.41 2.74
CA PRO A 131 22.17 -14.38 2.33
C PRO A 131 20.83 -14.14 3.05
N LEU A 132 19.77 -13.95 2.28
CA LEU A 132 18.43 -13.65 2.79
C LEU A 132 17.47 -14.84 2.59
N ARG A 133 16.31 -14.73 3.22
CA ARG A 133 15.08 -15.50 2.93
C ARG A 133 14.05 -14.49 2.44
N TYR A 134 13.48 -14.73 1.26
CA TYR A 134 12.38 -13.90 0.80
C TYR A 134 11.11 -14.28 1.56
N LEU A 135 10.68 -13.40 2.45
CA LEU A 135 9.41 -13.52 3.16
C LEU A 135 8.40 -12.69 2.38
N LYS A 136 7.42 -13.34 1.75
CA LYS A 136 6.41 -12.63 0.95
C LYS A 136 5.67 -11.63 1.86
N PRO A 137 5.66 -10.33 1.54
CA PRO A 137 4.94 -9.35 2.33
C PRO A 137 3.43 -9.62 2.31
N GLY A 138 2.73 -9.22 3.38
CA GLY A 138 1.28 -9.34 3.46
C GLY A 138 0.54 -8.52 2.39
N LEU A 139 1.10 -7.38 2.00
CA LEU A 139 0.63 -6.58 0.88
C LEU A 139 1.42 -6.94 -0.37
N THR A 140 0.73 -7.45 -1.40
CA THR A 140 1.30 -7.65 -2.73
C THR A 140 0.82 -6.51 -3.64
N PRO A 141 1.74 -5.84 -4.37
CA PRO A 141 1.37 -4.88 -5.40
C PRO A 141 0.36 -5.48 -6.38
N LEU A 142 -0.65 -4.70 -6.76
CA LEU A 142 -1.68 -5.15 -7.69
C LEU A 142 -1.12 -5.17 -9.11
N GLU A 143 -1.31 -6.29 -9.80
CA GLU A 143 -1.10 -6.33 -11.25
C GLU A 143 -2.24 -5.56 -11.94
N ILE A 144 -1.90 -4.41 -12.52
CA ILE A 144 -2.88 -3.56 -13.20
C ILE A 144 -3.17 -4.16 -14.58
N THR A 145 -4.32 -4.82 -14.72
CA THR A 145 -4.78 -5.37 -16.00
C THR A 145 -5.14 -4.26 -16.99
N PRO A 146 -5.10 -4.52 -18.32
CA PRO A 146 -5.48 -3.52 -19.32
C PRO A 146 -6.90 -2.97 -19.12
N SER A 147 -7.86 -3.81 -18.73
CA SER A 147 -9.25 -3.40 -18.46
C SER A 147 -9.37 -2.51 -17.22
N LEU A 148 -8.66 -2.84 -16.13
CA LEU A 148 -8.63 -2.01 -14.93
C LEU A 148 -7.99 -0.65 -15.22
N ARG A 149 -6.89 -0.66 -15.99
CA ARG A 149 -6.22 0.56 -16.46
C ARG A 149 -7.17 1.45 -17.25
N GLU A 150 -7.89 0.89 -18.22
CA GLU A 150 -8.85 1.63 -19.05
C GLU A 150 -9.97 2.24 -18.20
N LYS A 151 -10.54 1.47 -17.27
CA LYS A 151 -11.54 1.97 -16.30
C LYS A 151 -11.00 3.16 -15.50
N MET A 152 -9.82 3.02 -14.90
CA MET A 152 -9.20 4.07 -14.09
C MET A 152 -8.96 5.35 -14.91
N LEU A 153 -8.43 5.21 -16.13
CA LEU A 153 -8.14 6.34 -17.01
C LEU A 153 -9.41 7.02 -17.53
N GLY A 154 -10.45 6.25 -17.87
CA GLY A 154 -11.75 6.81 -18.25
C GLY A 154 -12.37 7.64 -17.12
N MET A 155 -12.37 7.12 -15.90
CA MET A 155 -12.90 7.83 -14.72
C MET A 155 -12.08 9.07 -14.37
N ILE A 156 -10.75 8.96 -14.37
CA ILE A 156 -9.88 10.12 -14.11
C ILE A 156 -10.05 11.22 -15.15
N THR A 157 -10.20 10.86 -16.42
CA THR A 157 -10.43 11.86 -17.48
C THR A 157 -11.73 12.60 -17.26
N ALA A 158 -12.80 11.90 -16.85
CA ALA A 158 -14.06 12.54 -16.49
C ALA A 158 -13.90 13.50 -15.29
N VAL A 159 -13.11 13.12 -14.27
CA VAL A 159 -12.81 13.98 -13.11
C VAL A 159 -12.00 15.22 -13.52
N ILE A 160 -11.03 15.07 -14.41
CA ILE A 160 -10.20 16.19 -14.90
C ILE A 160 -11.03 17.16 -15.74
N LYS A 161 -11.87 16.64 -16.64
CA LYS A 161 -12.79 17.48 -17.42
C LYS A 161 -13.71 18.30 -16.50
N GLU A 162 -14.30 17.66 -15.49
CA GLU A 162 -15.12 18.36 -14.50
C GLU A 162 -14.31 19.40 -13.70
N SER A 163 -13.04 19.12 -13.42
CA SER A 163 -12.11 20.07 -12.77
C SER A 163 -11.87 21.30 -13.65
N GLU A 164 -11.64 21.11 -14.96
CA GLU A 164 -11.43 22.19 -15.93
C GLU A 164 -12.68 23.07 -16.07
N GLU A 165 -13.87 22.46 -16.15
CA GLU A 165 -15.15 23.17 -16.17
C GLU A 165 -15.35 24.05 -14.93
N HIS A 166 -14.76 23.67 -13.79
CA HIS A 166 -14.78 24.41 -12.54
C HIS A 166 -13.46 25.15 -12.25
N GLN A 167 -12.80 25.69 -13.29
CA GLN A 167 -11.61 26.56 -13.16
C GLN A 167 -10.42 25.88 -12.46
N GLY A 168 -10.26 24.56 -12.63
CA GLY A 168 -9.17 23.79 -12.03
C GLY A 168 -9.37 23.47 -10.55
N ARG A 169 -10.57 23.67 -9.99
CA ARG A 169 -10.89 23.31 -8.60
C ARG A 169 -10.75 21.80 -8.39
N GLY A 170 -10.44 21.39 -7.16
CA GLY A 170 -10.35 19.98 -6.80
C GLY A 170 -11.69 19.28 -7.00
N VAL A 171 -11.70 18.09 -7.61
CA VAL A 171 -12.91 17.29 -7.86
C VAL A 171 -12.71 15.88 -7.32
N CYS A 172 -13.78 15.30 -6.79
CA CYS A 172 -13.81 13.95 -6.25
C CYS A 172 -15.07 13.23 -6.72
N PHE A 173 -14.90 12.08 -7.38
CA PHE A 173 -15.97 11.14 -7.70
C PHE A 173 -15.83 9.90 -6.82
N ILE A 174 -16.94 9.41 -6.29
CA ILE A 174 -17.01 8.13 -5.57
C ILE A 174 -17.86 7.18 -6.41
N THR A 175 -17.32 6.00 -6.71
CA THR A 175 -18.04 4.93 -7.39
C THR A 175 -18.37 3.79 -6.44
N PHE A 176 -19.45 3.08 -6.76
CA PHE A 176 -19.80 1.81 -6.14
C PHE A 176 -20.37 0.90 -7.24
N LYS A 177 -19.87 -0.33 -7.36
CA LYS A 177 -20.24 -1.27 -8.43
C LYS A 177 -20.16 -0.63 -9.82
N ASP A 178 -19.03 0.04 -10.10
CA ASP A 178 -18.74 0.74 -11.35
C ASP A 178 -19.69 1.92 -11.71
N ARG A 179 -20.51 2.38 -10.78
CA ARG A 179 -21.41 3.53 -10.97
C ARG A 179 -20.99 4.70 -10.09
N ILE A 180 -21.00 5.91 -10.64
CA ILE A 180 -20.78 7.13 -9.86
C ILE A 180 -21.99 7.32 -8.93
N ILE A 181 -21.75 7.26 -7.62
CA ILE A 181 -22.78 7.51 -6.61
C ILE A 181 -22.69 8.95 -6.08
N ALA A 182 -21.50 9.54 -6.03
CA ALA A 182 -21.32 10.91 -5.58
C ALA A 182 -20.27 11.65 -6.40
N LYS A 183 -20.54 12.92 -6.67
CA LYS A 183 -19.60 13.88 -7.24
C LYS A 183 -19.53 15.11 -6.35
N ALA A 184 -18.32 15.64 -6.13
CA ALA A 184 -18.15 16.91 -5.44
C ALA A 184 -16.98 17.70 -5.99
N VAL A 185 -17.14 19.01 -5.94
CA VAL A 185 -16.13 20.02 -6.29
C VAL A 185 -15.73 20.72 -4.99
N ASP A 186 -14.49 21.16 -4.91
CA ASP A 186 -13.95 21.89 -3.78
C ASP A 186 -14.67 23.23 -3.60
N GLU A 187 -15.23 23.51 -2.42
CA GLU A 187 -16.03 24.71 -2.08
C GLU A 187 -15.35 25.56 -0.99
N ARG A 188 -14.00 25.59 -0.98
CA ARG A 188 -13.22 26.27 0.07
C ARG A 188 -13.46 27.77 0.23
N GLU A 189 -14.07 28.40 -0.77
CA GLU A 189 -14.48 29.81 -0.72
C GLU A 189 -15.56 30.07 0.33
N GLU A 190 -16.43 29.09 0.59
CA GLU A 190 -17.47 29.18 1.62
C GLU A 190 -16.96 28.72 2.99
N ASN A 191 -16.23 27.59 3.00
CA ASN A 191 -15.66 27.01 4.21
C ASN A 191 -14.36 26.31 3.88
N ILE A 192 -13.29 26.66 4.60
CA ILE A 192 -11.93 26.14 4.40
C ILE A 192 -11.87 24.60 4.44
N LEU A 193 -12.78 23.94 5.17
CA LEU A 193 -12.84 22.48 5.28
C LEU A 193 -13.63 21.80 4.15
N SER A 194 -14.30 22.56 3.28
CA SER A 194 -15.14 22.06 2.19
C SER A 194 -14.31 21.57 0.99
N HIS A 195 -13.40 20.63 1.25
CA HIS A 195 -12.62 19.95 0.23
C HIS A 195 -13.49 18.92 -0.50
N SER A 196 -13.23 18.70 -1.79
CA SER A 196 -14.01 17.80 -2.64
C SER A 196 -14.20 16.39 -2.06
N ALA A 197 -13.17 15.79 -1.45
CA ALA A 197 -13.27 14.45 -0.85
C ALA A 197 -14.24 14.41 0.35
N LEU A 198 -14.19 15.42 1.24
CA LEU A 198 -15.09 15.51 2.39
C LEU A 198 -16.53 15.71 1.94
N LEU A 199 -16.74 16.59 0.97
CA LEU A 199 -18.05 16.84 0.38
C LEU A 199 -18.61 15.59 -0.30
N ALA A 200 -17.80 14.83 -1.03
CA ALA A 200 -18.23 13.60 -1.68
C ALA A 200 -18.64 12.52 -0.65
N VAL A 201 -17.82 12.31 0.39
CA VAL A 201 -18.13 11.38 1.48
C VAL A 201 -19.41 11.81 2.20
N ARG A 202 -19.57 13.11 2.47
CA ARG A 202 -20.78 13.66 3.09
C ARG A 202 -22.03 13.37 2.25
N LYS A 203 -21.98 13.59 0.93
CA LYS A 203 -23.09 13.27 0.02
C LYS A 203 -23.48 11.79 0.09
N VAL A 204 -22.50 10.88 0.14
CA VAL A 204 -22.77 9.44 0.33
C VAL A 204 -23.48 9.17 1.65
N ALA A 205 -23.00 9.77 2.74
CA ALA A 205 -23.61 9.61 4.07
C ALA A 205 -25.04 10.16 4.13
N GLU A 206 -25.32 11.31 3.51
CA GLU A 206 -26.66 11.91 3.43
C GLU A 206 -27.64 11.02 2.64
N MET A 207 -27.18 10.43 1.52
CA MET A 207 -27.98 9.45 0.76
C MET A 207 -28.24 8.17 1.56
N GLN A 208 -27.26 7.69 2.34
CA GLN A 208 -27.45 6.54 3.22
C GLN A 208 -28.45 6.84 4.34
N GLN A 209 -28.39 8.02 4.94
CA GLN A 209 -29.30 8.45 6.00
C GLN A 209 -30.75 8.59 5.53
N SER A 210 -30.94 9.03 4.29
CA SER A 210 -32.27 9.13 3.69
C SER A 210 -32.87 7.78 3.25
N SER A 211 -32.08 6.70 3.24
CA SER A 211 -32.55 5.34 2.93
C SER A 211 -32.96 4.57 4.19
N PRO A 212 -34.27 4.28 4.38
CA PRO A 212 -34.75 3.60 5.60
C PRO A 212 -34.14 2.20 5.79
N HIS A 213 -33.93 1.47 4.69
CA HIS A 213 -33.32 0.13 4.73
C HIS A 213 -31.86 0.19 5.19
N LEU A 214 -31.09 1.17 4.72
CA LEU A 214 -29.69 1.32 5.14
C LEU A 214 -29.59 1.79 6.59
N MET A 215 -30.51 2.63 7.05
CA MET A 215 -30.58 3.03 8.46
C MET A 215 -30.98 1.88 9.38
N SER A 216 -31.89 0.99 8.95
CA SER A 216 -32.20 -0.22 9.73
C SER A 216 -31.00 -1.16 9.80
N ASN A 217 -30.25 -1.33 8.71
CA ASN A 217 -28.98 -2.07 8.68
C ASN A 217 -27.96 -1.47 9.66
N ALA A 218 -27.80 -0.14 9.65
CA ALA A 218 -26.87 0.55 10.53
C ALA A 218 -27.24 0.36 12.01
N LYS A 219 -28.52 0.50 12.36
CA LYS A 219 -29.03 0.26 13.72
C LYS A 219 -28.73 -1.16 14.19
N ARG A 220 -29.00 -2.17 13.35
CA ARG A 220 -28.72 -3.58 13.65
C ARG A 220 -27.25 -3.85 13.95
N ARG A 221 -26.33 -3.24 13.19
CA ARG A 221 -24.88 -3.38 13.45
C ARG A 221 -24.47 -2.77 14.79
N PHE A 222 -25.11 -1.68 15.19
CA PHE A 222 -24.83 -1.02 16.47
C PHE A 222 -25.41 -1.80 17.65
N THR A 223 -26.63 -2.33 17.52
CA THR A 223 -27.30 -3.08 18.59
C THR A 223 -26.84 -4.54 18.69
N GLY A 224 -26.21 -5.09 17.64
CA GLY A 224 -25.82 -6.50 17.57
C GLY A 224 -27.00 -7.44 17.30
N GLU A 225 -28.17 -6.90 16.95
CA GLU A 225 -29.37 -7.69 16.67
C GLU A 225 -29.20 -8.46 15.35
N ARG A 226 -29.29 -9.80 15.45
CA ARG A 226 -29.28 -10.69 14.28
C ARG A 226 -30.59 -10.54 13.49
N PRO A 227 -30.54 -10.58 12.15
CA PRO A 227 -31.75 -10.53 11.35
C PRO A 227 -32.65 -11.73 11.66
N ALA A 228 -33.94 -11.48 11.93
CA ALA A 228 -34.95 -12.51 11.79
C ALA A 228 -34.95 -12.95 10.32
N ALA A 229 -34.90 -14.26 10.07
CA ALA A 229 -35.03 -14.79 8.74
C ALA A 229 -36.36 -14.31 8.13
N CYS A 230 -36.32 -13.73 6.93
CA CYS A 230 -37.46 -13.23 6.16
C CYS A 230 -37.83 -11.75 6.34
N GLU A 231 -36.99 -10.83 5.84
CA GLU A 231 -37.48 -9.57 5.24
C GLU A 231 -36.73 -9.32 3.93
N GLN A 232 -37.03 -10.13 2.92
CA GLN A 232 -36.67 -9.85 1.54
C GLN A 232 -37.79 -9.02 0.93
N GLY A 233 -37.65 -7.71 1.02
CA GLY A 233 -38.62 -6.78 0.45
C GLY A 233 -38.26 -5.36 0.79
N ALA A 234 -37.27 -4.79 0.11
CA ALA A 234 -36.98 -3.37 0.21
C ALA A 234 -36.95 -2.74 -1.19
N ALA A 235 -37.74 -1.68 -1.31
CA ALA A 235 -37.95 -0.90 -2.52
C ALA A 235 -36.64 -0.50 -3.20
N VAL A 236 -36.67 -0.57 -4.52
CA VAL A 236 -35.58 -0.17 -5.41
C VAL A 236 -35.38 1.35 -5.30
N SER A 237 -34.41 1.81 -4.51
CA SER A 237 -33.78 3.09 -4.79
C SER A 237 -33.10 2.96 -6.15
N SER A 238 -33.26 3.93 -7.05
CA SER A 238 -32.68 3.88 -8.40
C SER A 238 -31.14 3.81 -8.39
N ILE A 239 -30.52 4.16 -7.26
CA ILE A 239 -29.07 4.09 -7.02
C ILE A 239 -28.79 3.06 -5.93
N ASP A 240 -27.97 2.08 -6.28
CA ASP A 240 -27.42 1.06 -5.38
C ASP A 240 -26.27 1.72 -4.57
N LEU A 241 -26.34 1.65 -3.24
CA LEU A 241 -25.42 2.33 -2.32
C LEU A 241 -24.70 1.30 -1.43
N PRO A 242 -23.48 1.59 -0.97
CA PRO A 242 -22.80 0.73 0.00
C PRO A 242 -23.59 0.64 1.31
N ASP A 243 -23.63 -0.54 1.91
CA ASP A 243 -24.37 -0.72 3.17
C ASP A 243 -23.67 -0.09 4.38
N TYR A 244 -22.35 0.10 4.34
CA TYR A 244 -21.55 0.61 5.45
C TYR A 244 -20.50 1.61 4.96
N LEU A 245 -20.64 2.88 5.35
CA LEU A 245 -19.74 3.97 4.96
C LEU A 245 -19.49 3.95 3.44
N CYS A 246 -18.25 4.09 2.99
CA CYS A 246 -17.85 3.96 1.60
C CYS A 246 -17.11 2.62 1.36
N THR A 247 -17.52 1.55 2.04
CA THR A 247 -16.90 0.22 1.87
C THR A 247 -17.12 -0.29 0.44
N HIS A 248 -16.08 -0.82 -0.19
CA HIS A 248 -16.08 -1.23 -1.62
C HIS A 248 -16.29 -0.08 -2.61
N CYS A 249 -16.10 1.17 -2.16
CA CYS A 249 -16.10 2.30 -3.06
C CYS A 249 -14.70 2.61 -3.57
N GLU A 250 -14.61 2.94 -4.84
CA GLU A 250 -13.40 3.49 -5.45
C GLU A 250 -13.57 5.00 -5.59
N VAL A 251 -12.49 5.75 -5.35
CA VAL A 251 -12.52 7.20 -5.36
C VAL A 251 -11.58 7.71 -6.44
N PHE A 252 -12.05 8.64 -7.25
CA PHE A 252 -11.28 9.26 -8.33
C PHE A 252 -11.17 10.76 -8.05
N MET A 253 -9.95 11.28 -8.02
CA MET A 253 -9.68 12.67 -7.65
C MET A 253 -8.82 13.38 -8.68
N SER A 254 -9.06 14.67 -8.92
CA SER A 254 -8.21 15.45 -9.83
C SER A 254 -6.82 15.68 -9.23
N HIS A 255 -6.77 15.98 -7.93
CA HIS A 255 -5.53 16.25 -7.19
C HIS A 255 -5.35 15.26 -6.05
N GLU A 256 -4.10 14.99 -5.70
CA GLU A 256 -3.75 14.19 -4.52
C GLU A 256 -4.35 14.82 -3.26
N PRO A 257 -5.08 14.04 -2.43
CA PRO A 257 -5.72 14.56 -1.24
C PRO A 257 -4.68 14.96 -0.18
N CYS A 258 -5.00 16.02 0.56
CA CYS A 258 -4.23 16.40 1.74
C CYS A 258 -4.46 15.43 2.91
N CYS A 259 -3.71 15.58 4.01
CA CYS A 259 -3.80 14.71 5.19
C CYS A 259 -5.23 14.56 5.72
N MET A 260 -5.98 15.67 5.80
CA MET A 260 -7.38 15.66 6.26
C MET A 260 -8.26 14.79 5.34
N CYS A 261 -8.20 15.02 4.03
CA CYS A 261 -8.98 14.26 3.06
C CYS A 261 -8.59 12.78 3.03
N ALA A 262 -7.29 12.48 3.02
CA ALA A 262 -6.79 11.10 3.03
C ALA A 262 -7.23 10.36 4.30
N MET A 263 -7.18 11.00 5.47
CA MET A 263 -7.67 10.41 6.71
C MET A 263 -9.19 10.23 6.72
N ALA A 264 -9.95 11.18 6.13
CA ALA A 264 -11.40 11.05 5.99
C ALA A 264 -11.77 9.85 5.10
N LEU A 265 -11.07 9.65 3.99
CA LEU A 265 -11.24 8.50 3.10
C LEU A 265 -10.91 7.19 3.81
N LEU A 266 -9.83 7.17 4.61
CA LEU A 266 -9.46 6.03 5.45
C LEU A 266 -10.56 5.67 6.46
N HIS A 267 -11.08 6.67 7.18
CA HIS A 267 -12.18 6.48 8.12
C HIS A 267 -13.47 6.04 7.42
N SER A 268 -13.67 6.46 6.18
CA SER A 268 -14.80 6.07 5.33
C SER A 268 -14.66 4.66 4.74
N ARG A 269 -13.56 3.96 5.00
CA ARG A 269 -13.30 2.58 4.56
C ARG A 269 -13.32 2.38 3.04
N VAL A 270 -12.91 3.40 2.28
CA VAL A 270 -12.79 3.28 0.81
C VAL A 270 -11.86 2.13 0.43
N GLU A 271 -12.10 1.53 -0.72
CA GLU A 271 -11.30 0.42 -1.24
C GLU A 271 -10.05 0.91 -1.96
N SER A 272 -10.20 1.94 -2.79
CA SER A 272 -9.08 2.54 -3.49
C SER A 272 -9.28 4.02 -3.81
N VAL A 273 -8.17 4.73 -4.03
CA VAL A 273 -8.14 6.12 -4.49
C VAL A 273 -7.23 6.23 -5.70
N THR A 274 -7.74 6.71 -6.83
CA THR A 274 -6.95 7.07 -8.00
C THR A 274 -6.90 8.59 -8.12
N PHE A 275 -5.73 9.17 -8.34
CA PHE A 275 -5.58 10.62 -8.53
C PHE A 275 -4.64 10.97 -9.69
N PHE A 276 -4.79 12.19 -10.23
CA PHE A 276 -4.02 12.63 -11.40
C PHE A 276 -2.86 13.56 -11.05
N HIS A 277 -3.10 14.67 -10.33
CA HIS A 277 -2.05 15.63 -9.99
C HIS A 277 -1.45 15.34 -8.60
N PRO A 278 -0.19 14.89 -8.49
CA PRO A 278 0.50 14.80 -7.21
C PRO A 278 0.64 16.17 -6.56
N ASN A 279 0.61 16.24 -5.24
CA ASN A 279 0.76 17.48 -4.49
C ASN A 279 2.02 17.45 -3.61
N PRO A 280 3.16 17.99 -4.08
CA PRO A 280 4.44 17.90 -3.37
C PRO A 280 4.48 18.69 -2.06
N ARG A 281 3.50 19.58 -1.79
CA ARG A 281 3.48 20.40 -0.57
C ARG A 281 2.65 19.80 0.55
N ILE A 282 1.51 19.18 0.22
CA ILE A 282 0.53 18.74 1.23
C ILE A 282 -0.08 17.36 0.94
N GLY A 283 0.33 16.68 -0.14
CA GLY A 283 -0.23 15.39 -0.57
C GLY A 283 0.07 14.27 0.41
N ALA A 284 -0.95 13.46 0.71
CA ALA A 284 -0.91 12.46 1.77
C ALA A 284 -1.10 11.01 1.32
N LEU A 285 -1.00 10.74 0.01
CA LEU A 285 -1.03 9.38 -0.55
C LEU A 285 0.30 8.95 -1.15
N GLY A 286 1.34 9.77 -1.08
CA GLY A 286 2.69 9.42 -1.51
C GLY A 286 3.63 10.60 -1.70
N SER A 287 3.12 11.84 -1.79
CA SER A 287 4.00 13.01 -1.94
C SER A 287 4.74 13.39 -0.66
N VAL A 288 4.00 13.67 0.43
CA VAL A 288 4.57 14.07 1.72
C VAL A 288 4.33 13.02 2.79
N HIS A 289 3.13 12.42 2.77
CA HIS A 289 2.75 11.32 3.64
C HIS A 289 2.16 10.18 2.83
N SER A 290 2.13 8.98 3.42
CA SER A 290 1.53 7.77 2.84
C SER A 290 0.50 7.18 3.81
N ILE A 291 -0.57 7.94 4.07
CA ILE A 291 -1.57 7.61 5.10
C ILE A 291 -2.24 6.26 4.79
N HIS A 292 -2.51 5.98 3.52
CA HIS A 292 -3.14 4.76 3.05
C HIS A 292 -2.37 3.48 3.36
N ASN A 293 -1.05 3.57 3.59
CA ASN A 293 -0.16 2.44 3.91
C ASN A 293 0.54 2.58 5.28
N THR A 294 0.06 3.46 6.16
CA THR A 294 0.69 3.66 7.48
C THR A 294 0.38 2.49 8.42
N ARG A 295 1.41 1.78 8.88
CA ARG A 295 1.26 0.53 9.69
C ARG A 295 0.55 0.71 11.03
N GLN A 296 0.62 1.91 11.61
CA GLN A 296 -0.03 2.23 12.88
C GLN A 296 -1.55 2.43 12.74
N LEU A 297 -2.08 2.49 11.51
CA LEU A 297 -3.50 2.64 11.25
C LEU A 297 -4.13 1.27 10.98
N ASN A 298 -5.40 1.10 11.38
CA ASN A 298 -6.09 -0.19 11.31
C ASN A 298 -6.68 -0.51 9.93
N HIS A 299 -7.03 0.51 9.15
CA HIS A 299 -7.58 0.36 7.80
C HIS A 299 -6.58 0.86 6.78
N HIS A 300 -6.43 0.11 5.69
CA HIS A 300 -5.57 0.45 4.55
C HIS A 300 -6.39 0.37 3.28
N PHE A 301 -6.03 1.19 2.29
CA PHE A 301 -6.67 1.20 0.98
C PHE A 301 -5.61 1.38 -0.11
N ARG A 302 -5.92 0.96 -1.33
CA ARG A 302 -4.96 1.10 -2.45
C ARG A 302 -4.98 2.51 -3.00
N ALA A 303 -3.82 3.07 -3.29
CA ALA A 303 -3.72 4.36 -3.96
C ALA A 303 -3.08 4.17 -5.34
N PHE A 304 -3.57 4.88 -6.35
CA PHE A 304 -3.05 4.85 -7.71
C PHE A 304 -2.80 6.28 -8.18
N ALA A 305 -1.62 6.52 -8.74
CA ALA A 305 -1.25 7.78 -9.35
C ALA A 305 -1.24 7.62 -10.88
N VAL A 306 -1.89 8.54 -11.57
CA VAL A 306 -1.77 8.67 -13.03
C VAL A 306 -0.60 9.58 -13.33
N ARG A 307 0.40 9.06 -14.06
CA ARG A 307 1.57 9.82 -14.50
C ARG A 307 1.52 10.02 -16.01
N GLN A 308 1.84 11.23 -16.43
CA GLN A 308 2.16 11.49 -17.82
C GLN A 308 3.57 10.96 -18.09
N ASN A 309 3.73 10.19 -19.17
CA ASN A 309 5.04 9.87 -19.71
C ASN A 309 5.64 11.17 -20.27
N ASN A 310 6.25 11.98 -19.41
CA ASN A 310 7.17 12.98 -19.90
C ASN A 310 8.34 12.21 -20.54
N LYS A 311 8.45 12.30 -21.86
CA LYS A 311 9.76 12.28 -22.49
C LYS A 311 10.53 13.43 -21.85
N CYS A 312 11.55 13.06 -21.05
CA CYS A 312 12.64 13.88 -20.52
C CYS A 312 12.37 15.37 -20.30
#